data_AF-A0AB35YDB5-F1
#
_entry.id   AF-A0AB35YDB5-F1
#
_cell.length_a   1.000
_cell.length_b   1.000
_cell.length_c   1.000
_cell.angle_alpha   90.00
_cell.angle_beta   90.00
_cell.angle_gamma   90.00
#
_symmetry.space_group_name_H-M   'P 1'
#
loop_
_entity.id
_entity.type
_entity.pdbx_description
1 polymer ?
#
loop_
_entity_poly.entity_id
_entity_poly.type
_entity_poly.pdbx_seq_one_letter_code
_entity_poly.pdbx_strand_id
1 'polypeptide(L)'
;MLKRRHSVKDVLEKLNITDKTLTSYADLMCEVDDNFADSLEKTRKYSGKEIEVIQYMLRRKSEGISKEMARDEAAEVYYDQSKCEEVLSEFQCLLDKIKKR
;
A
#
# COMPACT_ATOMS: atom_id res chain seq x y z
N MET A 1 -18.35 5.44 6.69
CA MET A 1 -18.08 6.46 5.67
C MET A 1 -17.49 5.75 4.45
N LEU A 2 -18.11 5.86 3.26
CA LEU A 2 -17.50 5.35 2.04
C LEU A 2 -16.16 6.09 1.82
N LYS A 3 -15.04 5.35 1.87
CA LYS A 3 -13.73 5.92 1.56
C LYS A 3 -13.78 6.45 0.13
N ARG A 4 -13.48 7.74 -0.06
CA ARG A 4 -13.50 8.38 -1.39
C ARG A 4 -12.50 7.65 -2.29
N ARG A 5 -12.98 7.13 -3.42
CA ARG A 5 -12.15 6.53 -4.46
C ARG A 5 -11.70 7.62 -5.44
N HIS A 6 -10.49 7.48 -5.96
CA HIS A 6 -9.83 8.37 -6.90
C HIS A 6 -9.79 7.72 -8.28
N SER A 7 -10.07 8.52 -9.31
CA SER A 7 -9.95 8.05 -10.69
C SER A 7 -8.48 7.95 -11.11
N VAL A 8 -8.21 7.21 -12.18
CA VAL A 8 -6.87 7.17 -12.81
C VAL A 8 -6.33 8.59 -13.03
N LYS A 9 -7.15 9.49 -13.58
CA LYS A 9 -6.77 10.88 -13.86
C LYS A 9 -6.29 11.61 -12.60
N ASP A 10 -7.03 11.49 -11.50
CA ASP A 10 -6.67 12.15 -10.24
C ASP A 10 -5.32 11.63 -9.69
N VAL A 11 -5.06 10.33 -9.85
CA VAL A 11 -3.82 9.71 -9.38
C VAL A 11 -2.63 10.14 -10.24
N LEU A 12 -2.80 10.21 -11.57
CA LEU A 12 -1.77 10.68 -12.48
C LEU A 12 -1.38 12.13 -12.20
N GLU A 13 -2.37 13.01 -11.97
CA GLU A 13 -2.12 14.41 -11.58
C GLU A 13 -1.43 14.50 -10.22
N LYS A 14 -1.87 13.69 -9.24
CA LYS A 14 -1.32 13.72 -7.87
C LYS A 14 0.12 13.19 -7.78
N LEU A 15 0.44 12.14 -8.52
CA LEU A 15 1.76 11.49 -8.47
C LEU A 15 2.72 12.00 -9.56
N ASN A 16 2.22 12.77 -10.52
CA ASN A 16 2.98 13.28 -11.68
C ASN A 16 3.72 12.14 -12.42
N ILE A 17 2.97 11.09 -12.76
CA ILE A 17 3.48 9.90 -13.46
C ILE A 17 2.68 9.63 -14.74
N THR A 18 3.21 8.74 -15.58
CA THR A 18 2.50 8.28 -16.79
C THR A 18 1.50 7.17 -16.46
N ASP A 19 0.47 7.05 -17.30
CA ASP A 19 -0.50 5.94 -17.24
C ASP A 19 0.18 4.57 -17.29
N LYS A 20 1.19 4.41 -18.17
CA LYS A 20 2.00 3.18 -18.25
C LYS A 20 2.71 2.85 -16.94
N THR A 21 3.25 3.87 -16.26
CA THR A 21 3.90 3.71 -14.97
C THR A 21 2.88 3.28 -13.92
N LEU A 22 1.75 3.98 -13.82
CA LEU A 22 0.68 3.67 -12.87
C LEU A 22 0.13 2.25 -13.07
N THR A 23 -0.16 1.87 -14.31
CA THR A 23 -0.64 0.54 -14.68
C THR A 23 0.36 -0.53 -14.29
N SER A 24 1.64 -0.34 -14.60
CA SER A 24 2.70 -1.30 -14.25
C SER A 24 2.85 -1.53 -12.75
N TYR A 25 2.69 -0.50 -11.91
CA TYR A 25 2.76 -0.67 -10.45
C TYR A 25 1.48 -1.29 -9.88
N ALA A 26 0.32 -0.92 -10.42
CA ALA A 26 -0.95 -1.50 -10.01
C ALA A 26 -1.04 -2.99 -10.36
N ASP A 27 -0.63 -3.39 -11.56
CA ASP A 27 -0.60 -4.80 -11.99
C ASP A 27 0.25 -5.65 -11.05
N LEU A 28 1.40 -5.09 -10.63
CA LEU A 28 2.34 -5.77 -9.76
C LEU A 28 1.80 -5.91 -8.33
N MET A 29 0.99 -4.96 -7.86
CA MET A 29 0.29 -5.07 -6.57
C MET A 29 -0.95 -5.97 -6.64
N CYS A 30 -1.56 -6.16 -7.82
CA CYS A 30 -2.61 -7.14 -8.00
C CYS A 30 -2.13 -8.59 -7.75
N GLU A 31 -0.83 -8.86 -7.88
CA GLU A 31 -0.24 -10.16 -7.50
C GLU A 31 -0.27 -10.42 -5.98
N VAL A 32 -0.45 -9.37 -5.17
CA VAL A 32 -0.50 -9.41 -3.71
C VAL A 32 -1.94 -9.29 -3.20
N ASP A 33 -2.73 -8.42 -3.81
CA ASP A 33 -4.14 -8.19 -3.50
C ASP A 33 -4.94 -8.09 -4.81
N ASP A 34 -5.71 -9.12 -5.13
CA ASP A 34 -6.53 -9.19 -6.36
C ASP A 34 -7.47 -7.98 -6.52
N ASN A 35 -7.85 -7.33 -5.42
CA ASN A 35 -8.76 -6.18 -5.42
C ASN A 35 -8.05 -4.83 -5.51
N PHE A 36 -6.71 -4.83 -5.63
CA PHE A 36 -5.94 -3.59 -5.73
C PHE A 36 -6.43 -2.74 -6.91
N ALA A 37 -6.69 -1.47 -6.62
CA ALA A 37 -7.20 -0.47 -7.56
C ALA A 37 -8.56 -0.80 -8.20
N ASP A 38 -9.43 -1.53 -7.49
CA ASP A 38 -10.73 -2.02 -7.98
C ASP A 38 -10.59 -2.62 -9.39
N SER A 39 -9.62 -3.53 -9.55
CA SER A 39 -9.20 -4.16 -10.82
C SER A 39 -10.36 -4.80 -11.62
N LEU A 40 -11.45 -5.17 -10.94
CA LEU A 40 -12.66 -5.78 -11.50
C LEU A 40 -13.59 -4.77 -12.21
N GLU A 41 -13.41 -3.46 -11.99
CA GLU A 41 -14.18 -2.45 -12.69
C GLU A 41 -13.63 -2.19 -14.11
N LYS A 42 -14.48 -1.71 -15.03
CA LYS A 42 -14.06 -1.28 -16.38
C LYS A 42 -12.98 -0.19 -16.35
N THR A 43 -12.88 0.54 -15.24
CA THR A 43 -11.92 1.61 -15.01
C THR A 43 -11.40 1.50 -13.59
N ARG A 44 -10.07 1.46 -13.42
CA ARG A 44 -9.44 1.38 -12.10
C ARG A 44 -9.79 2.57 -11.22
N LYS A 45 -9.98 2.28 -9.94
CA LYS A 45 -10.24 3.27 -8.89
C LYS A 45 -9.36 3.00 -7.68
N TYR A 46 -8.76 4.06 -7.17
CA TYR A 46 -7.76 3.97 -6.13
C TYR A 46 -8.29 4.56 -4.83
N SER A 47 -8.13 3.84 -3.73
CA SER A 47 -8.24 4.35 -2.38
C SER A 47 -6.99 5.16 -2.01
N GLY A 48 -7.08 5.96 -0.94
CA GLY A 48 -5.91 6.68 -0.42
C GLY A 48 -4.73 5.76 -0.09
N LYS A 49 -5.00 4.58 0.49
CA LYS A 49 -3.98 3.57 0.82
C LYS A 49 -3.25 3.08 -0.43
N GLU A 50 -3.98 2.75 -1.49
CA GLU A 50 -3.38 2.24 -2.74
C GLU A 50 -2.51 3.31 -3.42
N ILE A 51 -2.90 4.58 -3.33
CA ILE A 51 -2.08 5.70 -3.80
C ILE A 51 -0.78 5.81 -3.00
N GLU A 52 -0.84 5.67 -1.68
CA GLU A 52 0.34 5.68 -0.80
C GLU A 52 1.30 4.53 -1.10
N VAL A 53 0.76 3.33 -1.35
CA VAL A 53 1.53 2.15 -1.79
C VAL A 53 2.28 2.44 -3.09
N ILE A 54 1.60 2.97 -4.11
CA ILE A 54 2.25 3.32 -5.39
C ILE A 54 3.32 4.40 -5.17
N GLN A 55 3.03 5.41 -4.34
CA GLN A 55 3.99 6.46 -4.02
C GLN A 55 5.22 5.91 -3.29
N TYR A 56 5.03 4.95 -2.39
CA TYR A 56 6.11 4.26 -1.71
C TYR A 56 7.00 3.52 -2.72
N MET A 57 6.41 2.72 -3.60
CA MET A 57 7.16 1.95 -4.60
C MET A 57 7.95 2.85 -5.56
N LEU A 58 7.36 3.99 -5.98
CA LEU A 58 8.05 4.99 -6.80
C LEU A 58 9.30 5.55 -6.11
N ARG A 59 9.21 5.80 -4.80
CA ARG A 59 10.35 6.29 -4.00
C ARG A 59 11.45 5.24 -3.91
N ARG A 60 11.11 3.99 -3.61
CA ARG A 60 12.08 2.88 -3.57
C ARG A 60 12.75 2.69 -4.92
N LYS A 61 12.00 2.84 -6.02
CA LYS A 61 12.59 2.82 -7.37
C LYS A 61 13.60 3.93 -7.59
N SER A 62 13.35 5.13 -7.07
CA SER A 62 14.30 6.26 -7.14
C SER A 62 15.57 6.03 -6.31
N GLU A 63 15.49 5.18 -5.29
CA GLU A 63 16.62 4.74 -4.45
C GLU A 63 17.38 3.55 -5.07
N GLY A 64 17.02 3.13 -6.28
CA GLY A 64 17.68 2.06 -7.01
C GLY A 64 17.12 0.66 -6.74
N ILE A 65 16.07 0.53 -5.94
CA ILE A 65 15.42 -0.75 -5.65
C ILE A 65 14.65 -1.25 -6.87
N SER A 66 14.58 -2.57 -7.06
CA SER A 66 13.76 -3.17 -8.12
C SER A 66 12.28 -2.99 -7.83
N LYS A 67 11.42 -3.14 -8.85
CA LYS A 67 9.98 -2.97 -8.65
C LYS A 67 9.41 -4.09 -7.78
N GLU A 68 9.96 -5.28 -7.95
CA GLU A 68 9.59 -6.52 -7.27
C GLU A 68 9.96 -6.44 -5.78
N MET A 69 11.16 -5.96 -5.45
CA MET A 69 11.53 -5.75 -4.05
C MET A 69 10.70 -4.62 -3.42
N ALA A 70 10.44 -3.54 -4.15
CA ALA A 70 9.60 -2.46 -3.65
C ALA A 70 8.15 -2.91 -3.39
N ARG A 71 7.65 -3.89 -4.14
CA ARG A 71 6.35 -4.55 -3.91
C ARG A 71 6.35 -5.34 -2.62
N ASP A 72 7.35 -6.19 -2.44
CA ASP A 72 7.46 -7.04 -1.27
C ASP A 72 7.54 -6.19 0.01
N GLU A 73 8.37 -5.15 -0.02
CA GLU A 73 8.44 -4.16 1.06
C GLU A 73 7.11 -3.43 1.28
N ALA A 74 6.41 -3.03 0.20
CA ALA A 74 5.11 -2.38 0.33
C ALA A 74 4.03 -3.33 0.88
N ALA A 75 4.06 -4.61 0.50
CA ALA A 75 3.18 -5.63 1.03
C ALA A 75 3.39 -5.81 2.53
N GLU A 76 4.65 -5.92 2.97
CA GLU A 76 4.99 -5.99 4.39
C GLU A 76 4.54 -4.75 5.18
N VAL A 77 4.74 -3.55 4.62
CA VAL A 77 4.41 -2.31 5.35
C VAL A 77 2.91 -2.06 5.42
N TYR A 78 2.17 -2.35 4.34
CA TYR A 78 0.78 -1.92 4.21
C TYR A 78 -0.25 -3.06 4.34
N TYR A 79 0.14 -4.32 4.15
CA TYR A 79 -0.78 -5.46 4.08
C TYR A 79 -0.45 -6.57 5.07
N ASP A 80 0.77 -6.60 5.63
CA ASP A 80 1.10 -7.54 6.69
C ASP A 80 0.59 -7.05 8.06
N GLN A 81 -0.68 -7.38 8.34
CA GLN A 81 -1.36 -7.07 9.58
C GLN A 81 -0.77 -7.81 10.79
N SER A 82 -0.07 -8.93 10.55
CA SER A 82 0.47 -9.81 11.59
C SER A 82 1.54 -9.12 12.44
N LYS A 83 2.48 -8.39 11.82
CA LYS A 83 3.51 -7.59 12.51
C LYS A 83 2.91 -6.51 13.42
N CYS A 84 1.84 -5.85 12.98
CA CYS A 84 1.18 -4.81 13.77
C CYS A 84 0.48 -5.40 14.99
N GLU A 85 -0.19 -6.54 14.84
CA GLU A 85 -0.85 -7.26 15.93
C GLU A 85 0.17 -7.84 16.93
N GLU A 86 1.31 -8.35 16.45
CA GLU A 86 2.40 -8.84 17.30
C GLU A 86 2.98 -7.71 18.16
N VAL A 87 3.30 -6.56 17.56
CA VAL A 87 3.82 -5.39 18.28
C VAL A 87 2.80 -4.84 19.28
N LEU A 88 1.51 -4.78 18.92
CA LEU A 88 0.46 -4.35 19.84
C LEU A 88 0.28 -5.32 21.01
N SER A 89 0.38 -6.62 20.75
CA SER A 89 0.34 -7.68 21.77
C SER A 89 1.53 -7.58 22.73
N GLU A 90 2.74 -7.36 22.21
CA GLU A 90 3.95 -7.12 23.03
C GLU A 90 3.82 -5.86 23.89
N PHE A 91 3.33 -4.76 23.31
CA PHE A 91 3.07 -3.52 24.04
C PHE A 91 2.06 -3.71 25.17
N GLN A 92 0.97 -4.43 24.89
CA GLN A 92 -0.06 -4.73 25.88
C GLN A 92 0.51 -5.56 27.04
N CYS A 93 1.34 -6.56 26.73
CA CYS A 93 2.01 -7.40 27.73
C CYS A 93 2.98 -6.59 28.62
N LEU A 94 3.68 -5.61 28.05
CA LEU A 94 4.53 -4.68 28.81
C LEU A 94 3.70 -3.76 29.73
N LEU A 95 2.59 -3.21 29.24
CA LEU A 95 1.68 -2.39 30.04
C LEU A 95 1.09 -3.17 31.23
N ASP A 96 0.71 -4.43 31.02
CA ASP A 96 0.17 -5.30 32.07
C ASP A 96 1.22 -5.64 33.14
N LYS A 97 2.49 -5.78 32.76
CA LYS A 97 3.61 -5.96 33.72
C LYS A 97 3.85 -4.71 34.57
N ILE A 98 3.66 -3.51 34.02
CA ILE A 98 3.81 -2.25 34.74
C ILE A 98 2.63 -2.03 35.70
N LYS A 99 1.39 -2.34 35.28
CA LYS A 99 0.17 -2.18 36.12
C LYS A 99 0.08 -3.14 37.32
N LYS A 100 0.83 -4.24 37.34
CA LYS A 100 0.85 -5.21 38.44
C LYS A 100 1.86 -4.85 39.55
N ARG A 101 2.59 -3.74 39.42
CA ARG A 101 3.38 -3.11 40.50
C ARG A 101 2.62 -1.95 41.09
#